data_AF-A0A1Q7PR12-F1
#
_entry.id   AF-A0A1Q7PR12-F1
#
_cell.length_a   1.000
_cell.length_b   1.000
_cell.length_c   1.000
_cell.angle_alpha   90.00
_cell.angle_beta   90.00
_cell.angle_gamma   90.00
#
_symmetry.space_group_name_H-M   'P 1'
#
loop_
_entity.id
_entity.type
_entity.pdbx_description
1 polymer ?
#
loop_
_entity_poly.entity_id
_entity_poly.type
_entity_poly.pdbx_seq_one_letter_code
_entity_poly.pdbx_strand_id
1 'polypeptide(L)' 'MYDLEPHEAAKIKQMPASLEESLRNLEKDHAFLLKGNVFTEDVIETWITYKREKEIDQVRIRPHPYEFFLYYDV' A
#
# COMPACT_ATOMS: atom_id res chain seq x y z
N MET A 1 3.26 -19.87 -0.95
CA MET A 1 4.43 -19.79 -0.04
C MET A 1 4.05 -20.39 1.31
N TYR A 2 3.69 -21.67 1.37
CA TYR A 2 3.26 -22.31 2.63
C TYR A 2 4.23 -23.41 3.10
N ASP A 3 5.12 -23.91 2.22
CA ASP A 3 6.09 -24.97 2.54
C ASP A 3 7.55 -24.48 2.73
N LEU A 4 7.78 -23.16 2.78
CA LEU A 4 9.12 -22.59 3.01
C LEU A 4 9.31 -22.31 4.50
N GLU A 5 10.45 -22.72 5.04
CA GLU A 5 10.83 -22.36 6.41
C GLU A 5 10.94 -20.82 6.56
N PRO A 6 10.60 -20.24 7.73
CA PRO A 6 10.56 -18.78 7.92
C PRO A 6 11.84 -18.06 7.51
N HIS A 7 12.99 -18.70 7.72
CA HIS A 7 14.30 -18.18 7.39
C HIS A 7 14.60 -18.12 5.88
N GLU A 8 13.96 -18.99 5.08
CA GLU A 8 14.08 -19.01 3.63
C GLU A 8 13.08 -18.03 3.01
N ALA A 9 11.86 -17.97 3.54
CA ALA A 9 10.85 -17.00 3.12
C ALA A 9 11.30 -15.55 3.34
N ALA A 10 12.05 -15.28 4.42
CA ALA A 10 12.59 -13.95 4.72
C ALA A 10 13.60 -13.43 3.68
N LYS A 11 14.23 -14.32 2.89
CA LYS A 11 15.18 -13.94 1.83
C LYS A 11 14.49 -13.52 0.54
N ILE A 12 13.18 -13.78 0.42
CA ILE A 12 12.41 -13.49 -0.79
C ILE A 12 11.73 -12.13 -0.63
N LYS A 13 11.88 -11.24 -1.62
CA LYS A 13 11.17 -9.97 -1.65
C LYS A 13 9.67 -10.23 -1.70
N GLN A 14 8.95 -9.74 -0.71
CA GLN A 14 7.50 -9.89 -0.59
C GLN A 14 6.76 -8.75 -1.27
N MET A 15 5.47 -8.95 -1.51
CA MET A 15 4.58 -7.86 -1.91
C MET A 15 4.41 -6.87 -0.75
N PRO A 16 4.15 -5.58 -1.04
CA PRO A 16 3.81 -4.59 -0.02
C PRO A 16 2.68 -5.07 0.89
N ALA A 17 2.78 -4.78 2.18
CA ALA A 17 1.78 -5.18 3.17
C ALA A 17 0.51 -4.31 3.13
N SER A 18 0.56 -3.15 2.46
CA SER A 18 -0.57 -2.23 2.35
C SER A 18 -0.58 -1.44 1.05
N LEU A 19 -1.75 -0.86 0.76
CA LEU A 19 -1.89 0.08 -0.35
C LEU A 19 -1.00 1.32 -0.13
N GLU A 20 -0.89 1.83 1.11
CA GLU A 20 -0.02 2.96 1.43
C GLU A 20 1.45 2.66 1.13
N GLU A 21 1.93 1.47 1.50
CA GLU A 21 3.29 1.06 1.19
C GLU A 21 3.51 0.91 -0.32
N SER A 22 2.50 0.40 -1.04
CA SER A 22 2.54 0.29 -2.50
C SER A 22 2.66 1.66 -3.16
N LEU A 23 1.85 2.63 -2.73
CA LEU A 23 1.91 4.01 -3.23
C LEU A 23 3.23 4.70 -2.90
N ARG A 24 3.80 4.47 -1.72
CA ARG A 24 5.12 5.00 -1.35
C ARG A 24 6.24 4.42 -2.22
N ASN A 25 6.15 3.13 -2.58
CA ASN A 25 7.11 2.52 -3.51
C ASN A 25 6.94 3.09 -4.93
N LEU A 26 5.69 3.32 -5.38
CA LEU A 26 5.41 3.98 -6.65
C LEU A 26 6.00 5.41 -6.68
N GLU A 27 5.78 6.20 -5.63
CA GLU A 27 6.32 7.56 -5.49
C GLU A 27 7.86 7.56 -5.58
N LYS A 28 8.53 6.56 -4.98
CA LYS A 28 9.99 6.43 -5.00
C LYS A 28 10.57 5.94 -6.32
N ASP A 29 9.83 5.14 -7.08
CA ASP A 29 10.30 4.50 -8.31
C ASP A 29 9.19 4.43 -9.37
N HIS A 30 8.95 5.55 -10.04
CA HIS A 30 8.03 5.64 -11.18
C HIS A 30 8.69 6.15 -12.46
N ALA A 31 10.01 6.34 -12.47
CA ALA A 31 10.74 6.85 -13.64
C ALA A 31 10.56 5.95 -14.87
N PHE A 32 10.33 4.65 -14.66
CA PHE A 32 10.05 3.71 -15.76
C PHE A 32 8.68 3.96 -16.43
N LEU A 33 7.71 4.55 -15.73
CA LEU A 33 6.39 4.88 -16.26
C LEU A 33 6.38 6.18 -17.08
N LEU A 34 7.31 7.10 -16.78
CA LEU A 34 7.47 8.36 -17.51
C LEU A 34 8.11 8.17 -18.89
N LYS A 35 8.76 7.02 -19.13
CA LYS A 35 9.43 6.73 -20.39
C LYS A 35 8.42 6.65 -21.53
N GLY A 36 8.69 7.37 -22.62
CA GLY A 36 7.81 7.41 -23.79
C GLY A 36 6.53 8.22 -23.60
N ASN A 37 6.46 9.03 -22.53
CA ASN A 37 5.29 9.87 -22.21
C ASN A 37 3.99 9.06 -22.10
N VAL A 38 4.09 7.80 -21.66
CA VAL A 38 2.95 6.90 -21.44
C VAL A 38 2.15 7.37 -20.22
N PHE A 39 2.87 7.78 -19.17
CA PHE A 39 2.32 8.48 -18.03
C PHE A 39 3.01 9.84 -17.87
N THR A 40 2.23 10.85 -17.51
CA THR A 40 2.76 12.14 -17.06
C THR A 40 2.94 12.11 -15.54
N GLU A 41 3.87 12.92 -15.05
CA GLU A 41 4.12 13.08 -13.61
C GLU A 41 2.85 13.53 -12.86
N ASP A 42 2.12 14.50 -13.42
CA ASP A 42 0.85 15.00 -12.90
C ASP A 42 -0.22 13.90 -12.71
N VAL A 43 -0.32 12.94 -13.64
CA VAL A 43 -1.27 11.82 -13.51
C VAL A 43 -0.86 10.90 -12.36
N ILE A 44 0.43 10.65 -12.17
CA ILE A 44 0.94 9.79 -11.10
C ILE A 44 0.72 10.46 -9.74
N GLU A 45 1.04 11.74 -9.61
CA GLU A 45 0.81 12.52 -8.39
C GLU A 45 -0.68 12.60 -8.04
N THR A 46 -1.53 12.89 -9.02
CA THR A 46 -2.98 12.93 -8.85
C THR A 46 -3.52 11.57 -8.42
N TRP A 47 -3.02 10.49 -9.01
CA TRP A 47 -3.43 9.13 -8.64
C TRP A 47 -3.04 8.77 -7.20
N ILE A 48 -1.80 9.07 -6.80
CA ILE A 48 -1.32 8.83 -5.44
C ILE A 48 -2.17 9.62 -4.44
N THR A 49 -2.42 10.90 -4.70
CA THR A 49 -3.23 11.76 -3.84
C THR A 49 -4.66 11.24 -3.71
N TYR A 50 -5.30 10.91 -4.84
CA TYR A 50 -6.65 10.35 -4.85
C TYR A 50 -6.75 9.08 -4.00
N LYS A 51 -5.81 8.13 -4.17
CA LYS A 51 -5.80 6.87 -3.43
C LYS A 51 -5.53 7.06 -1.93
N ARG A 52 -4.69 8.03 -1.55
CA ARG A 52 -4.48 8.41 -0.15
C ARG A 52 -5.77 8.94 0.48
N GLU A 53 -6.36 9.97 -0.11
CA GLU A 53 -7.50 10.68 0.49
C GLU A 53 -8.82 9.90 0.43
N LYS A 54 -9.08 9.22 -0.69
CA LYS A 54 -10.39 8.60 -0.96
C LYS A 54 -10.48 7.15 -0.53
N GLU A 55 -9.35 6.47 -0.34
CA GLU A 55 -9.34 5.04 0.01
C GLU A 55 -8.64 4.81 1.34
N ILE A 56 -7.36 5.20 1.46
CA ILE A 56 -6.57 4.90 2.67
C ILE A 56 -7.11 5.66 3.88
N ASP A 57 -7.24 6.98 3.77
CA ASP A 57 -7.69 7.80 4.90
C ASP A 57 -9.12 7.49 5.29
N GLN A 58 -9.97 7.17 4.32
CA GLN A 58 -11.33 6.73 4.58
C GLN A 58 -11.35 5.46 5.45
N VAL A 59 -10.54 4.46 5.17
CA VAL A 59 -10.52 3.26 6.01
C VAL A 59 -9.88 3.56 7.36
N ARG A 60 -8.76 4.31 7.39
CA ARG A 60 -7.96 4.58 8.59
C ARG A 60 -8.72 5.30 9.70
N ILE A 61 -9.62 6.23 9.36
CA ILE A 61 -10.37 7.02 10.36
C ILE A 61 -11.60 6.30 10.91
N ARG A 62 -11.94 5.12 10.38
CA ARG A 62 -13.14 4.36 10.78
C ARG A 62 -12.71 3.16 11.61
N PRO A 63 -13.21 2.99 12.85
CA PRO A 63 -12.89 1.84 13.66
C PRO A 63 -13.37 0.56 12.95
N HIS A 64 -12.50 -0.43 12.83
CA HIS A 64 -12.86 -1.70 12.23
C HIS A 64 -13.75 -2.50 13.19
N PRO A 65 -14.82 -3.20 12.75
CA PRO A 65 -15.70 -3.95 13.65
C PRO A 65 -14.96 -4.95 14.55
N TYR A 66 -13.85 -5.50 14.08
CA TYR A 66 -13.00 -6.39 14.89
C TYR A 66 -12.37 -5.70 16.10
N GLU A 67 -12.09 -4.39 16.03
CA GLU A 67 -11.57 -3.62 17.15
C GLU A 67 -12.56 -3.56 18.33
N PHE A 68 -13.87 -3.58 18.07
CA PHE A 68 -14.86 -3.71 19.14
C PHE A 68 -14.70 -5.02 19.91
N PHE A 69 -14.52 -6.15 19.22
CA PHE A 69 -14.26 -7.43 19.89
C PHE A 69 -12.96 -7.42 20.72
N LEU A 70 -11.97 -6.63 20.31
CA LEU A 70 -10.68 -6.56 21.01
C LEU A 70 -10.69 -5.62 22.23
N TYR A 71 -11.44 -4.53 22.17
CA TYR A 71 -11.28 -3.41 23.11
C TYR A 71 -12.56 -2.97 23.83
N TYR A 72 -13.73 -3.52 23.50
CA TYR A 72 -14.99 -3.03 24.08
C TYR A 72 -15.14 -3.34 25.58
N ASP A 73 -14.68 -4.51 26.03
CA ASP A 73 -14.77 -4.96 27.43
C ASP A 73 -13.45 -4.83 28.21
N VAL A 74 -12.48 -4.07 27.67
CA VAL A 74 -11.18 -3.81 28.33
C VAL A 74 -11.29 -2.70 29.35
#